data_AF-A0A668W368-F1
#
_entry.id   AF-A0A668W368-F1
#
_cell.length_a   1.000
_cell.length_b   1.000
_cell.length_c   1.000
_cell.angle_alpha   90.00
_cell.angle_beta   90.00
_cell.angle_gamma   90.00
#
_symmetry.space_group_name_H-M   'P 1'
#
loop_
_entity.id
_entity.type
_entity.pdbx_description
1 polymer ?
#
loop_
_entity_poly.entity_id
_entity_poly.type
_entity_poly.pdbx_seq_one_letter_code
_entity_poly.pdbx_strand_id
1 'polypeptide(L)' 'SESVLNKLLDKLLQQRVINDQEMESVRSQQSRADKARDVIDTVRRKGSEASSLLIAALCEEDRCLSKDLKLT' A
#
# COMPACT_ATOMS: atom_id res chain seq x y z
N SER A 1 -4.01 4.39 -16.35
CA SER A 1 -4.78 4.38 -15.09
C SER A 1 -3.81 4.51 -13.95
N GLU A 2 -3.88 5.59 -13.16
CA GLU A 2 -3.17 5.64 -11.88
C GLU A 2 -3.62 4.46 -11.04
N SER A 3 -2.66 3.58 -10.77
CA SER A 3 -2.94 2.23 -10.31
C SER A 3 -3.51 2.25 -8.89
N VAL A 4 -4.27 1.21 -8.52
CA VAL A 4 -4.72 0.93 -7.13
C VAL A 4 -3.60 1.21 -6.11
N LEU A 5 -2.34 0.98 -6.47
CA LEU A 5 -1.17 1.27 -5.65
C LEU A 5 -0.99 2.75 -5.29
N ASN A 6 -1.28 3.71 -6.17
CA ASN A 6 -1.19 5.14 -5.83
C ASN A 6 -2.25 5.51 -4.79
N LYS A 7 -3.48 5.02 -4.96
CA LYS A 7 -4.56 5.25 -4.00
C LYS A 7 -4.27 4.60 -2.63
N LEU A 8 -3.65 3.42 -2.64
CA LEU A 8 -3.16 2.78 -1.42
C LEU A 8 -2.12 3.65 -0.72
N LEU A 9 -1.14 4.19 -1.45
CA LEU A 9 -0.14 5.09 -0.90
C LEU A 9 -0.78 6.33 -0.26
N ASP A 10 -1.74 6.96 -0.93
CA ASP A 10 -2.44 8.12 -0.39
C ASP A 10 -3.19 7.78 0.92
N LYS A 11 -3.88 6.63 0.98
CA LYS A 11 -4.54 6.14 2.21
C LYS A 11 -3.54 5.85 3.33
N LEU A 12 -2.42 5.21 3.02
CA LEU A 12 -1.38 4.91 4.01
C LEU A 12 -0.74 6.20 4.57
N LEU A 13 -0.58 7.23 3.74
CA LEU A 13 -0.11 8.54 4.20
C LEU A 13 -1.16 9.21 5.09
N GLN A 14 -2.43 9.22 4.69
CA GLN A 14 -3.53 9.79 5.48
C GLN A 14 -3.64 9.13 6.87
N GLN A 15 -3.45 7.81 6.94
CA GLN A 15 -3.44 7.04 8.18
C GLN A 15 -2.12 7.12 8.95
N ARG A 16 -1.15 7.91 8.47
CA ARG A 16 0.19 8.09 9.05
C ARG A 16 0.99 6.79 9.17
N VAL A 17 0.66 5.79 8.37
CA VAL A 17 1.43 4.55 8.26
C VAL A 17 2.76 4.86 7.62
N ILE A 18 2.76 5.55 6.47
CA ILE A 18 3.97 6.04 5.82
C ILE A 18 4.08 7.55 5.99
N ASN A 19 5.31 8.08 5.96
CA ASN A 19 5.55 9.52 5.92
C ASN A 19 5.81 10.02 4.48
N ASP A 20 5.90 11.34 4.31
CA ASP A 20 6.12 11.96 3.00
C ASP A 20 7.42 11.48 2.32
N GLN A 21 8.49 11.26 3.09
CA GLN A 21 9.77 10.79 2.54
C GLN A 21 9.67 9.34 2.03
N GLU A 22 9.00 8.45 2.78
CA GLU A 22 8.74 7.06 2.37
C GLU A 22 7.85 7.03 1.13
N MET A 23 6.83 7.90 1.07
CA MET A 23 5.93 8.01 -0.06
C MET A 23 6.64 8.44 -1.34
N GLU A 24 7.49 9.47 -1.27
CA GLU A 24 8.28 9.91 -2.41
C GLU A 24 9.31 8.86 -2.84
N SER A 25 9.91 8.12 -1.89
CA SER A 25 10.78 6.98 -2.20
C SER A 25 10.04 5.91 -3.01
N VAL A 26 8.82 5.53 -2.61
CA VAL A 26 8.01 4.57 -3.38
C VAL A 26 7.62 5.14 -4.74
N ARG A 27 7.21 6.41 -4.81
CA ARG A 27 6.77 7.04 -6.06
C ARG A 27 7.90 7.13 -7.10
N SER A 28 9.13 7.32 -6.64
CA SER A 28 10.34 7.37 -7.47
C SER A 28 10.73 6.04 -8.12
N GLN A 29 10.17 4.89 -7.68
CA GLN A 29 10.45 3.60 -8.30
C GLN A 29 9.93 3.55 -9.74
N GLN A 30 10.70 2.96 -10.65
CA GLN A 30 10.35 2.93 -12.07
C GLN A 30 9.29 1.87 -12.42
N SER A 31 9.32 0.71 -11.74
CA SER A 31 8.42 -0.41 -12.04
C SER A 31 7.29 -0.54 -11.01
N ARG A 32 6.11 -0.99 -11.47
CA ARG A 32 4.97 -1.28 -10.58
C ARG A 32 5.32 -2.38 -9.55
N ALA A 33 6.16 -3.34 -9.94
CA ALA A 33 6.58 -4.43 -9.06
C ALA A 33 7.47 -3.92 -7.93
N ASP A 34 8.41 -3.03 -8.23
CA ASP A 34 9.31 -2.44 -7.23
C ASP A 34 8.53 -1.53 -6.29
N LYS A 35 7.58 -0.73 -6.81
CA LYS A 35 6.63 0.03 -5.97
C LYS A 35 5.89 -0.85 -4.99
N ALA A 36 5.31 -1.95 -5.48
CA ALA A 36 4.53 -2.85 -4.63
C ALA A 36 5.40 -3.51 -3.55
N ARG A 37 6.63 -3.91 -3.91
CA ARG A 37 7.60 -4.46 -2.97
C ARG A 37 7.93 -3.45 -1.86
N ASP A 38 8.25 -2.21 -2.23
CA ASP A 38 8.61 -1.17 -1.27
C ASP A 38 7.46 -0.82 -0.31
N VAL A 39 6.21 -0.76 -0.80
CA VAL A 39 5.03 -0.56 0.06
C VAL A 39 4.89 -1.69 1.07
N ILE A 40 4.92 -2.94 0.59
CA ILE A 40 4.76 -4.12 1.44
C ILE A 40 5.87 -4.17 2.49
N ASP A 41 7.12 -3.94 2.08
CA ASP A 41 8.27 -3.96 3.00
C ASP A 41 8.20 -2.84 4.04
N THR A 42 7.81 -1.63 3.63
CA THR A 42 7.69 -0.48 4.53
C THR A 42 6.60 -0.72 5.57
N VAL A 43 5.43 -1.15 5.14
CA VAL A 43 4.30 -1.45 6.03
C VAL A 43 4.63 -2.61 6.96
N ARG A 44 5.26 -3.68 6.44
CA ARG A 44 5.68 -4.84 7.25
C ARG A 44 6.68 -4.46 8.34
N ARG A 45 7.66 -3.60 8.05
CA ARG A 45 8.64 -3.12 9.05
C ARG A 45 8.00 -2.32 10.18
N LYS A 46 6.86 -1.68 9.94
CA LYS A 46 6.14 -0.88 10.94
C LYS A 46 5.24 -1.71 11.86
N GLY A 47 4.96 -2.96 11.48
CA GLY A 47 4.29 -3.93 12.34
C GLY A 47 2.91 -4.37 11.82
N SER A 48 2.23 -5.15 12.66
CA SER A 48 0.96 -5.80 12.32
C SER A 48 -0.20 -4.82 12.17
N GLU A 49 -0.21 -3.72 12.92
CA GLU A 49 -1.24 -2.68 12.83
C GLU A 49 -1.20 -1.99 11.47
N ALA A 50 -0.02 -1.52 11.06
CA ALA A 50 0.23 -0.98 9.73
C ALA A 50 -0.17 -1.97 8.62
N SER A 51 0.18 -3.24 8.78
CA SER A 51 -0.17 -4.31 7.82
C SER A 51 -1.68 -4.51 7.71
N SER A 52 -2.41 -4.42 8.83
CA SER A 52 -3.87 -4.53 8.85
C SER A 52 -4.52 -3.35 8.13
N LEU A 53 -3.99 -2.14 8.31
CA LEU A 53 -4.44 -0.92 7.63
C LEU A 53 -4.23 -0.99 6.11
N LEU A 54 -3.09 -1.52 5.65
CA LEU A 54 -2.85 -1.78 4.23
C LEU A 54 -3.89 -2.74 3.65
N ILE A 55 -4.18 -3.84 4.35
CA ILE A 55 -5.18 -4.83 3.92
C ILE A 55 -6.56 -4.19 3.84
N ALA A 56 -6.97 -3.42 4.86
CA ALA A 56 -8.25 -2.72 4.86
C ALA A 56 -8.36 -1.75 3.66
N ALA A 57 -7.33 -0.94 3.42
CA ALA A 57 -7.26 -0.03 2.28
C ALA A 57 -7.34 -0.79 0.93
N LEU A 58 -6.69 -1.95 0.82
CA LEU A 58 -6.76 -2.80 -0.38
C LEU A 58 -8.16 -3.37 -0.61
N CYS A 59 -8.85 -3.79 0.45
CA CYS A 59 -10.23 -4.28 0.35
C CYS A 59 -11.21 -3.19 -0.09
N GLU A 60 -10.98 -1.94 0.32
CA GLU A 60 -11.79 -0.80 -0.10
C GLU A 60 -11.54 -0.42 -1.57
N GLU A 61 -10.28 -0.38 -1.99
CA GLU A 61 -9.90 0.09 -3.33
C GLU A 61 -10.05 -0.98 -4.42
N ASP A 62 -9.82 -2.26 -4.09
CA ASP A 62 -9.92 -3.36 -5.04
C ASP A 62 -10.50 -4.63 -4.39
N ARG A 63 -11.83 -4.70 -4.42
CA ARG A 63 -12.58 -5.87 -3.92
C ARG A 63 -12.34 -7.14 -4.74
N CYS A 64 -11.98 -7.03 -6.02
CA CYS A 64 -11.70 -8.20 -6.85
C CYS A 64 -10.37 -8.83 -6.40
N LEU A 65 -9.33 -8.00 -6.30
CA LEU A 65 -8.02 -8.44 -5.84
C LEU A 65 -8.05 -8.93 -4.39
N SER A 66 -8.83 -8.27 -3.52
CA SER A 66 -9.02 -8.74 -2.14
C SER A 66 -9.61 -10.15 -2.06
N LYS A 67 -10.63 -10.45 -2.89
CA LYS A 67 -11.20 -11.80 -3.00
C LYS A 67 -10.19 -12.81 -3.53
N ASP A 68 -9.44 -12.46 -4.56
CA ASP A 68 -8.41 -13.33 -5.14
C ASP A 68 -7.31 -13.66 -4.13
N LEU A 69 -6.96 -12.69 -3.28
CA LEU A 69 -5.99 -12.85 -2.20
C LEU A 69 -6.58 -13.43 -0.90
N LYS A 70 -7.89 -13.71 -0.86
CA LYS A 70 -8.62 -14.26 0.31
C LYS A 70 -8.45 -13.42 1.58
N LEU A 71 -8.50 -12.11 1.42
CA LEU A 71 -8.38 -11.15 2.52
C LEU A 71 -9.73 -10.79 3.17
N THR A 72 -10.83 -11.11 2.47
CA THR A 72 -12.24 -10.99 2.90
C THR A 72 -12.98 -12.26 2.56
#